data_AF-F9SML6-F1
#
_entry.id   AF-F9SML6-F1
#
_cell.length_a   1.000
_cell.length_b   1.000
_cell.length_c   1.000
_cell.angle_alpha   90.00
_cell.angle_beta   90.00
_cell.angle_gamma   90.00
#
_symmetry.space_group_name_H-M   'P 1'
#
loop_
_entity.id
_entity.type
_entity.pdbx_description
1 polymer ?
#
loop_
_entity_poly.entity_id
_entity_poly.type
_entity_poly.pdbx_seq_one_letter_code
_entity_poly.pdbx_strand_id
1 'polypeptide(L)' 'MLFKLFEIMGINKLARKHLNDPVNWIAFIRRCNLSKKEQMQWRDKLNLNHHFDGEFRG' A
#
# COMPACT_ATOMS: atom_id res chain seq x y z
N MET A 1 -2.97 -4.35 -16.19
CA MET A 1 -2.14 -3.18 -16.56
C MET A 1 -2.28 -2.02 -15.56
N LEU A 2 -2.21 -2.27 -14.24
CA LEU A 2 -2.20 -1.20 -13.21
C LEU A 2 -0.81 -0.97 -12.59
N PHE A 3 0.07 -1.96 -12.69
CA PHE A 3 1.42 -1.93 -12.10
C PHE A 3 2.33 -0.86 -12.71
N LYS A 4 2.15 -0.50 -13.99
CA LYS A 4 2.99 0.51 -14.68
C LYS A 4 2.67 1.97 -14.32
N LEU A 5 1.52 2.26 -13.72
CA LEU A 5 1.12 3.64 -13.40
C LEU A 5 1.82 4.20 -12.15
N PHE A 6 2.24 3.34 -11.23
CA PHE A 6 2.90 3.77 -9.98
C PHE A 6 4.42 3.73 -10.04
N GLU A 7 5.01 3.03 -11.02
CA GLU A 7 6.47 2.93 -11.15
C GLU A 7 7.13 4.17 -11.75
N ILE A 8 6.39 5.06 -12.43
CA ILE A 8 7.02 6.02 -13.34
C ILE A 8 7.19 7.43 -12.75
N MET A 9 6.35 7.90 -11.83
CA MET A 9 6.46 9.28 -11.34
C MET A 9 5.97 9.40 -9.90
N GLY A 10 6.93 9.59 -8.98
CA GLY A 10 6.75 10.04 -7.60
C GLY A 10 5.36 9.81 -7.01
N ILE A 11 5.19 8.69 -6.32
CA ILE A 11 3.97 8.33 -5.58
C ILE A 11 3.42 9.58 -4.88
N ASN A 12 2.34 10.11 -5.45
CA ASN A 12 1.79 11.39 -5.09
C ASN A 12 1.43 11.38 -3.59
N LYS A 13 1.73 12.47 -2.88
CA LYS A 13 1.27 12.73 -1.51
C LYS A 13 -0.23 12.44 -1.33
N LEU A 14 -1.00 12.59 -2.40
CA LEU A 14 -2.41 12.23 -2.51
C LEU A 14 -2.66 10.71 -2.37
N ALA A 15 -1.90 9.87 -3.05
CA ALA A 15 -2.01 8.42 -2.95
C ALA A 15 -1.64 7.94 -1.54
N ARG A 16 -0.60 8.52 -0.93
CA ARG A 16 -0.27 8.25 0.48
C ARG A 16 -1.42 8.65 1.41
N LYS A 17 -1.98 9.86 1.25
CA LYS A 17 -3.11 10.31 2.08
C LYS A 17 -4.34 9.43 1.91
N HIS A 18 -4.64 9.03 0.68
CA HIS A 18 -5.81 8.21 0.37
C HIS A 18 -5.65 6.78 0.87
N LEU A 19 -4.48 6.16 0.61
CA LEU A 19 -4.19 4.78 0.99
C LEU A 19 -3.78 4.64 2.46
N ASN A 20 -3.46 5.72 3.19
CA ASN A 20 -3.33 5.67 4.66
C ASN A 20 -4.67 5.41 5.36
N ASP A 21 -5.80 5.68 4.70
CA ASP A 21 -7.10 5.30 5.22
C ASP A 21 -7.26 3.77 5.15
N PRO A 22 -7.55 3.08 6.27
CA PRO A 22 -7.68 1.62 6.31
C PRO A 22 -8.74 1.07 5.35
N VAL A 23 -9.83 1.80 5.11
CA VAL A 23 -10.91 1.36 4.21
C VAL A 23 -10.41 1.36 2.77
N ASN A 24 -9.73 2.44 2.36
CA ASN A 24 -9.17 2.56 1.02
C ASN A 24 -8.02 1.57 0.81
N TRP A 25 -7.21 1.33 1.84
CA TRP A 25 -6.15 0.32 1.81
C TRP A 25 -6.70 -1.09 1.59
N ILE A 26 -7.72 -1.49 2.36
CA ILE A 26 -8.38 -2.79 2.18
C ILE A 26 -9.01 -2.90 0.80
N ALA A 27 -9.66 -1.84 0.32
CA ALA A 27 -10.24 -1.81 -1.03
C ALA A 27 -9.16 -1.97 -2.11
N PHE A 28 -8.01 -1.32 -1.96
CA PHE A 28 -6.86 -1.45 -2.85
C PHE A 28 -6.30 -2.88 -2.85
N ILE A 29 -6.09 -3.46 -1.66
CA ILE A 29 -5.63 -4.84 -1.52
C ILE A 29 -6.57 -5.82 -2.21
N ARG A 30 -7.88 -5.70 -1.95
CA ARG A 30 -8.90 -6.57 -2.55
C ARG A 30 -8.97 -6.42 -4.06
N ARG A 31 -8.96 -5.18 -4.55
CA ARG A 31 -9.08 -4.87 -5.98
C ARG A 31 -7.85 -5.35 -6.77
N CYS A 32 -6.67 -5.25 -6.16
CA CYS A 32 -5.42 -5.70 -6.78
C CYS A 32 -5.08 -7.16 -6.45
N ASN A 33 -5.90 -7.84 -5.65
CA ASN A 33 -5.68 -9.20 -5.15
C ASN A 33 -4.26 -9.40 -4.60
N LEU A 34 -3.80 -8.46 -3.76
CA LEU A 34 -2.41 -8.43 -3.29
C LEU A 34 -2.14 -9.52 -2.25
N SER A 35 -1.08 -10.29 -2.48
CA SER A 35 -0.52 -11.19 -1.46
C SER A 35 0.08 -10.40 -0.30
N LYS A 36 0.26 -11.05 0.88
CA LYS A 36 0.84 -10.40 2.07
C LYS A 36 2.20 -9.74 1.79
N LYS A 37 3.03 -10.37 0.96
CA LYS A 37 4.33 -9.84 0.53
C LYS A 37 4.16 -8.56 -0.31
N GLU A 38 3.23 -8.55 -1.25
CA GLU A 38 2.95 -7.37 -2.08
C GLU A 38 2.34 -6.25 -1.25
N GLN A 39 1.49 -6.55 -0.28
CA GLN A 39 0.93 -5.56 0.65
C GLN A 39 2.04 -4.80 1.39
N MET A 40 3.04 -5.52 1.92
CA MET A 40 4.21 -4.93 2.57
C MET A 40 5.04 -4.09 1.59
N GLN A 41 5.32 -4.62 0.39
CA GLN A 41 6.07 -3.88 -0.63
C GLN A 41 5.35 -2.59 -1.05
N TRP A 42 4.03 -2.61 -1.21
CA TRP A 42 3.25 -1.43 -1.54
C TRP A 42 3.21 -0.44 -0.39
N ARG A 43 3.05 -0.90 0.85
CA ARG A 43 3.13 -0.05 2.03
C ARG A 43 4.47 0.68 2.09
N ASP A 44 5.58 -0.04 1.93
CA ASP A 44 6.93 0.51 2.05
C ASP A 44 7.23 1.48 0.89
N LYS A 45 6.87 1.10 -0.35
CA LYS A 45 7.00 1.98 -1.53
C LYS A 45 6.22 3.28 -1.37
N LEU A 46 5.01 3.21 -0.82
CA LEU A 46 4.14 4.37 -0.63
C LEU A 46 4.42 5.11 0.70
N ASN A 47 5.23 4.53 1.58
CA ASN A 47 5.50 4.94 2.96
C ASN A 47 4.17 5.22 3.71
N LEU A 48 3.32 4.21 3.78
CA LEU A 48 2.02 4.25 4.48
C LEU A 48 2.20 3.90 5.97
N ASN A 49 1.39 4.52 6.83
CA ASN A 49 1.39 4.29 8.27
C ASN A 49 0.55 3.06 8.69
N HIS A 50 0.64 1.96 7.94
CA HIS A 50 -0.07 0.71 8.26
C HIS A 50 0.85 -0.24 9.01
N HIS A 51 0.43 -0.62 10.21
CA HIS A 51 1.09 -1.65 11.00
C HIS A 51 0.47 -3.01 10.70
N PHE A 52 1.31 -4.02 10.46
CA PHE A 52 0.86 -5.40 10.40
C PHE A 52 1.05 -6.07 11.75
N ASP A 53 0.15 -6.99 12.13
CA ASP A 53 0.17 -7.73 13.40
C ASP A 53 1.48 -8.50 13.71
N GLY A 54 2.41 -8.58 12.76
CA GLY A 54 3.74 -9.19 12.93
C GLY A 54 4.89 -8.23 13.27
N GLU A 55 4.66 -6.92 13.30
CA GLU A 55 5.74 -5.91 13.49
C GLU A 55 5.98 -5.51 14.95
N PHE A 56 5.12 -5.94 15.88
CA PHE A 56 5.26 -5.71 17.33
C PHE A 56 5.95 -6.86 18.08
N ARG A 57 6.41 -7.91 17.37
CA ARG A 57 7.23 -8.99 17.94
C ARG A 57 8.69 -8.77 17.58
N GLY A 58 9.31 -7.79 18.25
CA GLY A 58 10.76 -7.58 18.32
C GLY A 58 11.17 -7.52 19.77
#